data_AF-K6DJH8-F1
#
_entry.id   AF-K6DJH8-F1
#
_cell.length_a   1.000
_cell.length_b   1.000
_cell.length_c   1.000
_cell.angle_alpha   90.00
_cell.angle_beta   90.00
_cell.angle_gamma   90.00
#
_symmetry.space_group_name_H-M   'P 1'
#
loop_
_entity.id
_entity.type
_entity.pdbx_description
1 polymer ?
#
loop_
_entity_poly.entity_id
_entity_poly.type
_entity_poly.pdbx_seq_one_letter_code
_entity_poly.pdbx_strand_id
1 'polypeptide(L)'
;MVKKIIIILIFLIIIIAGLTGYQWLMYDKLEKTTERVQIENLEIEAEIVHKNGQLSFTQTVSKLGQDSFLIKIPSGAKDFECLFANGENCETRKESNYNRIEVGSESLITFKYTVPFDEAKNDYWLENGFVQLFSNDETPLLENFTVTILEDVNKSNRWFSGALSEVRVDKEHISYFAWTKKDTTLFPLYMSKVQLNKLEKFEPHLSFFSLNTTDEDIDFNNNWHKQLPSNNGLTIVQSNHRQVYTAPLLVVIPKDYNAKKLEELAIQAYLQNYKRPKSHDYEWVWNVLPSFILDRPTGEGKEIEMSKELLGNLRPEIKDAFASWLLKQNQDMTEITLAELDKQLSELCSLKTLFFEKNESQTNSFVPLYYIDKRNVFYGDKEVSLKGNAVIKNNNLLFPFRETLENTGFEVNLITDQNKYEIIKAENRWIFSLEDGANPNPLELIGEDLYISENGLEEFLKTEVIKRNEGIYLR
;
A
#
# COMPACT_ATOMS: atom_id res chain seq x y z
N MET A 1 -0.27 39.73 -64.75
CA MET A 1 0.22 38.95 -63.60
C MET A 1 -0.36 39.43 -62.26
N VAL A 2 -0.35 40.74 -61.98
CA VAL A 2 -0.81 41.32 -60.69
C VAL A 2 -2.23 40.88 -60.27
N LYS A 3 -3.22 40.86 -61.19
CA LYS A 3 -4.58 40.41 -60.88
C LYS A 3 -4.67 38.95 -60.41
N LYS A 4 -3.82 38.05 -60.94
CA LYS A 4 -3.81 36.63 -60.53
C LYS A 4 -3.19 36.47 -59.13
N ILE A 5 -2.19 37.27 -58.80
CA ILE A 5 -1.55 37.28 -57.48
C ILE A 5 -2.52 37.81 -56.42
N ILE A 6 -3.29 38.86 -56.73
CA ILE A 6 -4.29 39.42 -55.81
C ILE A 6 -5.40 38.41 -55.51
N ILE A 7 -5.88 37.66 -56.51
CA ILE A 7 -6.92 36.63 -56.31
C ILE A 7 -6.41 35.51 -55.40
N ILE A 8 -5.17 35.06 -55.59
CA ILE A 8 -4.55 34.03 -54.75
C ILE A 8 -4.38 34.53 -53.30
N LEU A 9 -3.97 35.78 -53.10
CA LEU A 9 -3.86 36.40 -51.78
C LEU A 9 -5.20 36.50 -51.06
N ILE A 10 -6.26 36.92 -51.76
CA ILE A 10 -7.61 36.99 -51.16
C ILE A 10 -8.09 35.60 -50.76
N PHE A 11 -7.85 34.59 -51.59
CA PHE A 11 -8.21 33.20 -51.29
C PHE A 11 -7.46 32.66 -50.06
N LEU A 12 -6.17 32.96 -49.95
CA LEU A 12 -5.35 32.63 -48.77
C LEU A 12 -5.87 33.32 -47.49
N ILE A 13 -6.24 34.60 -47.57
CA ILE A 13 -6.79 35.34 -46.42
C ILE A 13 -8.12 34.70 -45.95
N ILE A 14 -8.98 34.28 -46.88
CA ILE A 14 -10.25 33.62 -46.55
C ILE A 14 -9.99 32.28 -45.86
N ILE A 15 -9.02 31.49 -46.36
CA ILE A 15 -8.64 30.21 -45.74
C ILE A 15 -8.08 30.44 -44.33
N ILE A 16 -7.18 31.41 -44.16
CA ILE A 16 -6.60 31.74 -42.85
C ILE A 16 -7.71 32.17 -41.89
N ALA A 17 -8.57 33.12 -42.28
CA ALA A 17 -9.67 33.58 -41.44
C ALA A 17 -10.64 32.44 -41.06
N GLY A 18 -10.93 31.52 -42.00
CA GLY A 18 -11.73 30.34 -41.74
C GLY A 18 -11.07 29.38 -40.73
N LEU A 19 -9.76 29.12 -40.89
CA LEU A 19 -9.01 28.28 -39.96
C LEU A 19 -8.90 28.90 -38.57
N THR A 20 -8.63 30.21 -38.48
CA THR A 20 -8.56 30.91 -37.19
C THR A 20 -9.92 30.95 -36.51
N GLY A 21 -11.00 31.17 -37.25
CA GLY A 21 -12.36 31.12 -36.73
C GLY A 21 -12.76 29.72 -36.24
N TYR A 22 -12.35 28.67 -36.97
CA TYR A 22 -12.55 27.29 -36.54
C TYR A 22 -11.74 26.95 -35.27
N GLN A 23 -10.49 27.39 -35.20
CA GLN A 23 -9.66 27.24 -34.00
C GLN A 23 -10.27 27.96 -32.79
N TRP A 24 -10.80 29.17 -32.98
CA TRP A 24 -11.49 29.92 -31.92
C TRP A 24 -12.76 29.21 -31.43
N LEU A 25 -13.59 28.70 -32.35
CA LEU A 25 -14.78 27.92 -32.01
C LEU A 25 -14.46 26.60 -31.30
N MET A 26 -13.35 25.94 -31.67
CA MET A 26 -12.88 24.75 -30.98
C MET A 26 -12.33 25.10 -29.59
N TYR A 27 -11.64 26.22 -29.43
CA TYR A 27 -11.12 26.67 -28.13
C TYR A 27 -12.26 26.97 -27.14
N ASP A 28 -13.29 27.73 -27.54
CA ASP A 28 -14.46 28.03 -26.68
C ASP A 28 -15.27 26.76 -26.33
N LYS A 29 -15.27 25.75 -27.22
CA LYS A 29 -15.89 24.46 -26.92
C LYS A 29 -15.03 23.60 -25.99
N LEU A 30 -13.71 23.56 -26.18
CA LEU A 30 -12.80 22.83 -25.32
C LEU A 30 -12.87 23.35 -23.88
N GLU A 31 -12.92 24.67 -23.68
CA GLU A 31 -13.02 25.26 -22.33
C GLU A 31 -14.33 24.88 -21.61
N LYS A 32 -15.43 24.65 -22.35
CA LYS A 32 -16.72 24.19 -21.80
C LYS A 32 -16.85 22.68 -21.65
N THR A 33 -15.95 21.89 -22.24
CA THR A 33 -16.01 20.42 -22.22
C THR A 33 -14.86 19.78 -21.46
N THR A 34 -13.91 20.57 -20.95
CA THR A 34 -12.83 20.06 -20.10
C THR A 34 -13.35 20.06 -18.67
N GLU A 35 -13.84 18.92 -18.19
CA GLU A 35 -14.09 18.73 -16.76
C GLU A 35 -12.84 19.15 -15.99
N ARG A 36 -12.98 20.08 -15.04
CA ARG A 36 -11.85 20.48 -14.22
C ARG A 36 -11.48 19.30 -13.31
N VAL A 37 -10.21 18.92 -13.34
CA VAL A 37 -9.67 17.82 -12.53
C VAL A 37 -8.98 18.40 -11.30
N GLN A 38 -9.16 17.80 -10.13
CA GLN A 38 -8.43 18.18 -8.92
C GLN A 38 -6.96 17.84 -9.09
N ILE A 39 -6.11 18.86 -9.16
CA ILE A 39 -4.65 18.68 -9.29
C ILE A 39 -3.96 18.86 -7.94
N GLU A 40 -4.37 19.84 -7.15
CA GLU A 40 -3.79 20.12 -5.84
C GLU A 40 -4.49 19.32 -4.73
N ASN A 41 -3.77 19.03 -3.65
CA ASN A 41 -4.40 18.44 -2.46
C ASN A 41 -5.34 19.45 -1.81
N LEU A 42 -6.48 18.97 -1.32
CA LEU A 42 -7.46 19.80 -0.63
C LEU A 42 -6.87 20.29 0.70
N GLU A 43 -7.23 21.51 1.10
CA GLU A 43 -6.86 22.04 2.42
C GLU A 43 -8.06 21.99 3.34
N ILE A 44 -7.94 21.23 4.43
CA ILE A 44 -8.99 20.98 5.41
C ILE A 44 -8.62 21.64 6.74
N GLU A 45 -9.43 22.61 7.16
CA GLU A 45 -9.40 23.15 8.51
C GLU A 45 -10.62 22.62 9.26
N ALA A 46 -10.37 21.84 10.31
CA ALA A 46 -11.45 21.27 11.11
C ALA A 46 -11.37 21.71 12.58
N GLU A 47 -12.48 22.20 13.08
CA GLU A 47 -12.70 22.52 14.49
C GLU A 47 -13.72 21.56 15.09
N ILE A 48 -13.35 20.97 16.22
CA ILE A 48 -14.22 20.09 17.00
C ILE A 48 -14.43 20.70 18.37
N VAL A 49 -15.68 20.95 18.73
CA VAL A 49 -16.04 21.42 20.07
C VAL A 49 -16.77 20.30 20.80
N HIS A 50 -16.21 19.83 21.90
CA HIS A 50 -16.86 18.85 22.77
C HIS A 50 -17.67 19.57 23.86
N LYS A 51 -19.00 19.41 23.80
CA LYS A 51 -19.93 20.04 24.76
C LYS A 51 -21.22 19.24 24.90
N ASN A 52 -21.71 19.10 26.14
CA ASN A 52 -23.01 18.49 26.46
C ASN A 52 -23.24 17.10 25.82
N GLY A 53 -22.27 16.19 25.91
CA GLY A 53 -22.37 14.85 25.31
C GLY A 53 -22.43 14.83 23.78
N GLN A 54 -21.90 15.86 23.12
CA GLN A 54 -21.83 15.94 21.65
C GLN A 54 -20.48 16.50 21.20
N LEU A 55 -20.00 15.99 20.07
CA LEU A 55 -18.91 16.58 19.31
C LEU A 55 -19.51 17.39 18.17
N SER A 56 -19.33 18.71 18.19
CA SER A 56 -19.74 19.60 17.11
C SER A 56 -18.57 19.81 16.17
N PHE A 57 -18.75 19.43 14.91
CA PHE A 57 -17.74 19.57 13.86
C PHE A 57 -18.03 20.78 13.00
N THR A 58 -16.99 21.57 12.72
CA THR A 58 -16.96 22.54 11.62
C THR A 58 -15.75 22.19 10.75
N GLN A 59 -15.99 21.74 9.53
CA GLN A 59 -14.94 21.35 8.59
C GLN A 59 -15.00 22.25 7.37
N THR A 60 -13.97 23.07 7.18
CA THR A 60 -13.82 23.93 6.03
C THR A 60 -12.85 23.30 5.04
N VAL A 61 -13.29 23.17 3.79
CA VAL A 61 -12.54 22.61 2.67
C VAL A 61 -12.27 23.72 1.68
N SER A 62 -11.00 23.87 1.30
CA SER A 62 -10.56 24.86 0.31
C SER A 62 -9.69 24.23 -0.78
N LYS A 63 -9.32 25.03 -1.78
CA LYS A 63 -8.62 24.59 -3.01
C LYS A 63 -9.45 23.61 -3.84
N LEU A 64 -10.75 23.88 -3.94
CA LEU A 64 -11.67 23.12 -4.78
C LEU A 64 -11.34 23.36 -6.25
N GLY A 65 -10.89 22.30 -6.93
CA GLY A 65 -10.45 22.32 -8.32
C GLY A 65 -11.41 21.63 -9.29
N GLN A 66 -12.46 20.97 -8.81
CA GLN A 66 -13.50 20.31 -9.63
C GLN A 66 -14.84 21.01 -9.46
N ASP A 67 -15.69 20.92 -10.50
CA ASP A 67 -17.03 21.52 -10.46
C ASP A 67 -18.00 20.71 -9.60
N SER A 68 -17.70 19.44 -9.29
CA SER A 68 -18.48 18.60 -8.37
C SER A 68 -17.60 17.59 -7.64
N PHE A 69 -18.08 17.15 -6.48
CA PHE A 69 -17.41 16.13 -5.66
C PHE A 69 -18.42 15.10 -5.17
N LEU A 70 -17.94 13.87 -4.99
CA LEU A 70 -18.62 12.86 -4.20
C LEU A 70 -18.16 12.98 -2.75
N ILE A 71 -19.10 12.99 -1.81
CA ILE A 71 -18.81 13.07 -0.37
C ILE A 71 -19.39 11.89 0.40
N LYS A 72 -18.67 11.47 1.44
CA LYS A 72 -19.16 10.51 2.42
C LYS A 72 -19.32 11.20 3.77
N ILE A 73 -20.57 11.27 4.23
CA ILE A 73 -20.92 11.88 5.52
C ILE A 73 -20.60 10.88 6.64
N PRO A 74 -19.98 11.30 7.75
CA PRO A 74 -19.69 10.44 8.90
C PRO A 74 -20.92 9.69 9.42
N SER A 75 -20.72 8.44 9.82
CA SER A 75 -21.81 7.64 10.41
C SER A 75 -22.25 8.22 11.75
N GLY A 76 -23.56 8.41 11.93
CA GLY A 76 -24.12 8.98 13.15
C GLY A 76 -24.09 10.51 13.21
N ALA A 77 -23.64 11.19 12.15
CA ALA A 77 -23.78 12.64 12.01
C ALA A 77 -25.26 13.06 12.04
N LYS A 78 -25.55 14.11 12.81
CA LYS A 78 -26.86 14.76 12.91
C LYS A 78 -26.72 16.23 12.53
N ASP A 79 -27.85 16.82 12.13
CA ASP A 79 -27.94 18.25 11.81
C ASP A 79 -26.89 18.67 10.79
N PHE A 80 -26.71 17.84 9.75
CA PHE A 80 -25.73 18.06 8.71
C PHE A 80 -26.11 19.26 7.86
N GLU A 81 -25.23 20.25 7.82
CA GLU A 81 -25.31 21.44 7.00
C GLU A 81 -24.07 21.55 6.12
N CYS A 82 -24.27 22.08 4.92
CA CYS A 82 -23.21 22.36 3.97
C CYS A 82 -23.42 23.75 3.41
N LEU A 83 -22.39 24.58 3.49
CA LEU A 83 -22.46 26.01 3.20
C LEU A 83 -21.32 26.40 2.26
N PHE A 84 -21.61 27.21 1.24
CA PHE A 84 -20.59 27.88 0.44
C PHE A 84 -20.05 29.12 1.17
N ALA A 85 -18.98 29.72 0.63
CA ALA A 85 -18.34 30.91 1.20
C ALA A 85 -19.31 32.10 1.34
N ASN A 86 -20.31 32.20 0.46
CA ASN A 86 -21.35 33.23 0.50
C ASN A 86 -22.45 32.97 1.56
N GLY A 87 -22.40 31.83 2.26
CA GLY A 87 -23.38 31.41 3.27
C GLY A 87 -24.64 30.72 2.70
N GLU A 88 -24.72 30.52 1.39
CA GLU A 88 -25.80 29.74 0.77
C GLU A 88 -25.60 28.23 1.02
N ASN A 89 -26.71 27.50 1.15
CA ASN A 89 -26.67 26.06 1.34
C ASN A 89 -26.22 25.37 0.06
N CYS A 90 -25.32 24.39 0.19
CA CYS A 90 -25.00 23.50 -0.93
C CYS A 90 -26.08 22.43 -1.10
N GLU A 91 -26.43 22.13 -2.35
CA GLU A 91 -27.36 21.04 -2.66
C GLU A 91 -26.62 19.71 -2.64
N THR A 92 -27.10 18.76 -1.82
CA THR A 92 -26.58 17.39 -1.79
C THR A 92 -27.56 16.44 -2.49
N ARG A 93 -27.06 15.64 -3.44
CA ARG A 93 -27.86 14.59 -4.10
C ARG A 93 -27.29 13.22 -3.75
N LYS A 94 -28.11 12.34 -3.18
CA LYS A 94 -27.68 10.98 -2.87
C LYS A 94 -27.39 10.18 -4.15
N GLU A 95 -26.23 9.54 -4.21
CA GLU A 95 -25.76 8.72 -5.32
C GLU A 95 -25.10 7.45 -4.79
N SER A 96 -25.87 6.34 -4.79
CA SER A 96 -25.43 5.05 -4.24
C SER A 96 -24.94 5.17 -2.78
N ASN A 97 -23.63 5.01 -2.56
CA ASN A 97 -22.95 5.06 -1.26
C ASN A 97 -22.44 6.46 -0.89
N TYR A 98 -22.57 7.44 -1.78
CA TYR A 98 -22.06 8.80 -1.64
C TYR A 98 -23.19 9.83 -1.74
N ASN A 99 -22.87 11.09 -1.47
CA ASN A 99 -23.69 12.23 -1.87
C ASN A 99 -22.87 13.11 -2.80
N ARG A 100 -23.45 13.56 -3.90
CA ARG A 100 -22.84 14.52 -4.82
C ARG A 100 -23.13 15.95 -4.35
N ILE A 101 -22.11 16.80 -4.42
CA ILE A 101 -22.22 18.25 -4.26
C ILE A 101 -21.73 18.92 -5.54
N GLU A 102 -22.52 19.84 -6.08
CA GLU A 102 -22.14 20.72 -7.18
C GLU A 102 -21.51 21.98 -6.59
N VAL A 103 -20.25 22.24 -6.92
CA VAL A 103 -19.44 23.35 -6.40
C VAL A 103 -19.33 24.48 -7.41
N GLY A 104 -19.28 24.15 -8.70
CA GLY A 104 -19.10 25.12 -9.77
C GLY A 104 -17.81 25.93 -9.60
N SER A 105 -17.94 27.25 -9.40
CA SER A 105 -16.79 28.16 -9.25
C SER A 105 -16.41 28.49 -7.80
N GLU A 106 -17.07 27.88 -6.82
CA GLU A 106 -16.78 28.13 -5.40
C GLU A 106 -15.40 27.57 -5.03
N SER A 107 -14.66 28.32 -4.22
CA SER A 107 -13.30 27.94 -3.79
C SER A 107 -13.26 27.35 -2.38
N LEU A 108 -14.37 27.41 -1.65
CA LEU A 108 -14.48 27.03 -0.25
C LEU A 108 -15.88 26.50 0.08
N ILE A 109 -15.93 25.39 0.81
CA ILE A 109 -17.15 24.79 1.37
C ILE A 109 -16.93 24.52 2.85
N THR A 110 -17.96 24.75 3.66
CA THR A 110 -17.97 24.42 5.10
C THR A 110 -19.06 23.41 5.40
N PHE A 111 -18.69 22.32 6.04
CA PHE A 111 -19.59 21.33 6.61
C PHE A 111 -19.75 21.54 8.12
N LYS A 112 -20.98 21.47 8.60
CA LYS A 112 -21.29 21.50 10.04
C LYS A 112 -22.19 20.33 10.40
N TYR A 113 -21.90 19.66 11.49
CA TYR A 113 -22.70 18.54 11.99
C TYR A 113 -22.34 18.21 13.43
N THR A 114 -23.17 17.43 14.09
CA THR A 114 -22.91 16.91 15.43
C THR A 114 -22.82 15.40 15.43
N VAL A 115 -21.95 14.85 16.27
CA VAL A 115 -21.85 13.41 16.53
C VAL A 115 -22.11 13.16 18.01
N PRO A 116 -23.03 12.23 18.38
CA PRO A 116 -23.26 11.87 19.78
C PRO A 116 -21.99 11.36 20.45
N PHE A 117 -21.71 11.85 21.65
CA PHE A 117 -20.57 11.44 22.46
C PHE A 117 -21.05 10.84 23.78
N ASP A 118 -20.71 9.58 24.02
CA ASP A 118 -21.12 8.89 25.23
C ASP A 118 -20.17 9.23 26.39
N GLU A 119 -20.57 10.21 27.20
CA GLU A 119 -19.82 10.63 28.38
C GLU A 119 -19.66 9.53 29.44
N ALA A 120 -20.39 8.42 29.38
CA ALA A 120 -20.17 7.31 30.32
C ALA A 120 -18.92 6.48 29.96
N LYS A 121 -18.45 6.54 28.72
CA LYS A 121 -17.27 5.78 28.27
C LYS A 121 -15.97 6.45 28.71
N ASN A 122 -14.95 5.62 28.93
CA ASN A 122 -13.60 6.08 29.29
C ASN A 122 -12.72 6.34 28.06
N ASP A 123 -13.18 5.93 26.89
CA ASP A 123 -12.50 6.07 25.62
C ASP A 123 -13.49 6.31 24.49
N TYR A 124 -12.98 6.83 23.37
CA TYR A 124 -13.75 7.07 22.17
C TYR A 124 -12.84 6.92 20.95
N TRP A 125 -13.19 6.03 20.03
CA TRP A 125 -12.49 5.82 18.76
C TRP A 125 -13.28 6.46 17.63
N LEU A 126 -12.62 7.32 16.86
CA LEU A 126 -13.22 8.05 15.76
C LEU A 126 -12.30 7.98 14.53
N GLU A 127 -12.47 6.93 13.73
CA GLU A 127 -11.68 6.70 12.52
C GLU A 127 -12.18 7.53 11.33
N ASN A 128 -13.49 7.55 11.10
CA ASN A 128 -14.15 8.23 9.98
C ASN A 128 -15.04 9.37 10.50
N GLY A 129 -14.42 10.30 11.23
CA GLY A 129 -15.12 11.42 11.87
C GLY A 129 -15.39 12.61 10.98
N PHE A 130 -14.65 12.76 9.87
CA PHE A 130 -14.70 13.89 8.96
C PHE A 130 -15.45 13.55 7.67
N VAL A 131 -16.03 14.55 7.01
CA VAL A 131 -16.59 14.39 5.66
C VAL A 131 -15.44 14.11 4.72
N GLN A 132 -15.49 12.97 4.03
CA GLN A 132 -14.46 12.56 3.08
C GLN A 132 -14.85 12.98 1.67
N LEU A 133 -13.89 13.50 0.89
CA LEU A 133 -14.11 13.90 -0.48
C LEU A 133 -13.47 12.92 -1.47
N PHE A 134 -14.20 12.64 -2.54
CA PHE A 134 -13.82 11.75 -3.63
C PHE A 134 -14.04 12.48 -4.96
N SER A 135 -13.23 12.16 -5.96
CA SER A 135 -13.48 12.57 -7.34
C SER A 135 -14.69 11.84 -7.92
N ASN A 136 -15.13 12.30 -9.09
CA ASN A 136 -16.30 11.76 -9.77
C ASN A 136 -16.19 10.29 -10.22
N ASP A 137 -14.97 9.75 -10.24
CA ASP A 137 -14.65 8.35 -10.50
C ASP A 137 -14.54 7.50 -9.21
N GLU A 138 -15.04 8.02 -8.09
CA GLU A 138 -15.00 7.38 -6.76
C GLU A 138 -13.59 7.22 -6.16
N THR A 139 -12.56 7.86 -6.73
CA THR A 139 -11.21 7.87 -6.16
C THR A 139 -11.12 8.81 -4.95
N PRO A 140 -10.60 8.36 -3.77
CA PRO A 140 -10.39 9.23 -2.63
C PRO A 140 -9.41 10.36 -2.94
N LEU A 141 -9.73 11.60 -2.55
CA LEU A 141 -8.84 12.74 -2.74
C LEU A 141 -7.88 12.90 -1.56
N LEU A 142 -6.64 13.29 -1.86
CA LEU A 142 -5.65 13.60 -0.83
C LEU A 142 -5.92 14.98 -0.21
N GLU A 143 -5.81 15.02 1.11
CA GLU A 143 -6.17 16.14 1.96
C GLU A 143 -5.00 16.52 2.88
N ASN A 144 -4.85 17.83 3.10
CA ASN A 144 -3.97 18.43 4.09
C ASN A 144 -4.83 18.93 5.24
N PHE A 145 -4.80 18.20 6.36
CA PHE A 145 -5.58 18.49 7.55
C PHE A 145 -4.83 19.38 8.53
N THR A 146 -5.57 20.36 9.05
CA THR A 146 -5.31 21.05 10.31
C THR A 146 -6.52 20.82 11.20
N VAL A 147 -6.36 20.04 12.26
CA VAL A 147 -7.45 19.67 13.17
C VAL A 147 -7.24 20.29 14.53
N THR A 148 -8.28 20.91 15.05
CA THR A 148 -8.31 21.52 16.38
C THR A 148 -9.45 20.94 17.19
N ILE A 149 -9.19 20.65 18.47
CA ILE A 149 -10.20 20.17 19.42
C ILE A 149 -10.22 21.08 20.63
N LEU A 150 -11.41 21.61 20.91
CA LEU A 150 -11.72 22.36 22.12
C LEU A 150 -12.55 21.49 23.06
N GLU A 151 -11.97 21.18 24.21
CA GLU A 151 -12.61 20.44 25.30
C GLU A 151 -13.09 21.44 26.36
N ASP A 152 -14.40 21.75 26.34
CA ASP A 152 -15.06 22.76 27.20
C ASP A 152 -15.57 22.15 28.52
N VAL A 153 -15.78 20.82 28.57
CA VAL A 153 -16.50 20.18 29.68
C VAL A 153 -15.58 19.36 30.58
N ASN A 154 -14.67 18.56 30.02
CA ASN A 154 -13.91 17.60 30.83
C ASN A 154 -12.41 17.59 30.53
N LYS A 155 -11.62 18.25 31.39
CA LYS A 155 -10.15 18.27 31.32
C LYS A 155 -9.46 16.91 31.47
N SER A 156 -10.16 15.88 31.96
CA SER A 156 -9.58 14.53 31.99
C SER A 156 -9.46 13.94 30.60
N ASN A 157 -10.28 14.41 29.65
CA ASN A 157 -10.23 13.93 28.27
C ASN A 157 -8.90 14.33 27.64
N ARG A 158 -8.21 13.34 27.09
CA ARG A 158 -7.01 13.50 26.30
C ARG A 158 -7.28 12.94 24.92
N TRP A 159 -6.96 13.73 23.91
CA TRP A 159 -7.13 13.36 22.51
C TRP A 159 -5.78 13.05 21.88
N PHE A 160 -5.78 12.07 20.98
CA PHE A 160 -4.61 11.54 20.28
C PHE A 160 -4.97 11.35 18.81
N SER A 161 -3.98 11.56 17.94
CA SER A 161 -4.12 11.39 16.49
C SER A 161 -2.84 10.80 15.92
N GLY A 162 -2.95 10.09 14.79
CA GLY A 162 -1.81 9.68 13.96
C GLY A 162 -1.32 10.82 13.09
N ALA A 163 -0.95 11.94 13.73
CA ALA A 163 -0.58 13.21 13.11
C ALA A 163 0.45 13.95 13.95
N LEU A 164 1.10 14.96 13.37
CA LEU A 164 2.07 15.78 14.10
C LEU A 164 1.35 16.72 15.06
N SER A 165 1.69 16.62 16.34
CA SER A 165 1.17 17.52 17.37
C SER A 165 1.85 18.88 17.25
N GLU A 166 1.06 19.92 17.00
CA GLU A 166 1.58 21.28 16.92
C GLU A 166 1.47 22.00 18.26
N VAL A 167 0.34 21.81 18.95
CA VAL A 167 0.03 22.57 20.17
C VAL A 167 -0.82 21.73 21.13
N ARG A 168 -0.44 21.74 22.40
CA ARG A 168 -1.31 21.36 23.52
C ARG A 168 -1.28 22.47 24.56
N VAL A 169 -2.45 23.03 24.87
CA VAL A 169 -2.60 24.06 25.91
C VAL A 169 -3.73 23.69 26.85
N ASP A 170 -3.40 23.50 28.11
CA ASP A 170 -4.37 23.35 29.20
C ASP A 170 -4.53 24.73 29.89
N LYS A 171 -5.70 25.37 29.78
CA LYS A 171 -6.04 26.62 30.50
C LYS A 171 -6.96 26.33 31.70
N GLU A 172 -7.31 27.34 32.50
CA GLU A 172 -8.15 27.18 33.71
C GLU A 172 -9.52 26.52 33.46
N HIS A 173 -10.09 26.63 32.26
CA HIS A 173 -11.40 26.05 31.95
C HIS A 173 -11.48 25.23 30.66
N ILE A 174 -10.44 25.23 29.82
CA ILE A 174 -10.47 24.56 28.52
C ILE A 174 -9.18 23.79 28.27
N SER A 175 -9.27 22.66 27.58
CA SER A 175 -8.11 21.97 26.98
C SER A 175 -8.17 22.10 25.46
N TYR A 176 -7.07 22.53 24.87
CA TYR A 176 -6.94 22.75 23.43
C TYR A 176 -5.87 21.82 22.85
N PHE A 177 -6.23 21.14 21.76
CA PHE A 177 -5.34 20.23 21.04
C PHE A 177 -5.34 20.60 19.56
N ALA A 178 -4.16 20.61 18.94
CA ALA A 178 -4.03 20.86 17.52
C ALA A 178 -2.98 19.96 16.86
N TRP A 179 -3.32 19.49 15.66
CA TRP A 179 -2.47 18.63 14.85
C TRP A 179 -2.53 19.03 13.38
N THR A 180 -1.46 18.72 12.66
CA THR A 180 -1.43 18.77 11.20
C THR A 180 -1.02 17.43 10.60
N LYS A 181 -1.62 17.12 9.45
CA LYS A 181 -1.32 15.93 8.67
C LYS A 181 -1.47 16.24 7.19
N LYS A 182 -0.46 15.89 6.40
CA LYS A 182 -0.46 16.12 4.96
C LYS A 182 -0.68 14.83 4.19
N ASP A 183 -1.15 14.98 2.96
CA ASP A 183 -1.23 13.91 1.96
C ASP A 183 -1.94 12.66 2.47
N THR A 184 -3.12 12.84 3.08
CA THR A 184 -3.88 11.75 3.69
C THR A 184 -5.33 11.75 3.22
N THR A 185 -6.02 10.63 3.43
CA THR A 185 -7.47 10.48 3.17
C THR A 185 -8.26 10.27 4.47
N LEU A 186 -7.54 10.19 5.60
CA LEU A 186 -8.09 9.81 6.90
C LEU A 186 -7.35 10.54 8.03
N PHE A 187 -8.13 11.03 8.98
CA PHE A 187 -7.64 11.65 10.19
C PHE A 187 -8.26 10.97 11.42
N PRO A 188 -7.70 9.84 11.88
CA PRO A 188 -8.26 9.10 13.00
C PRO A 188 -7.98 9.83 14.32
N LEU A 189 -8.98 9.85 15.19
CA LEU A 189 -8.91 10.43 16.53
C LEU A 189 -9.21 9.37 17.59
N TYR A 190 -8.46 9.41 18.68
CA TYR A 190 -8.73 8.62 19.87
C TYR A 190 -8.79 9.52 21.10
N MET A 191 -9.81 9.32 21.93
CA MET A 191 -9.95 9.98 23.23
C MET A 191 -9.75 8.96 24.34
N SER A 192 -9.04 9.34 25.38
CA SER A 192 -8.96 8.62 26.65
C SER A 192 -9.15 9.56 27.82
N LYS A 193 -9.95 9.16 28.81
CA LYS A 193 -10.08 9.85 30.11
C LYS A 193 -8.97 9.49 31.09
N VAL A 194 -8.28 8.39 30.83
CA VAL A 194 -7.18 7.94 31.69
C VAL A 194 -5.96 8.80 31.39
N GLN A 195 -5.29 9.25 32.44
CA GLN A 195 -4.04 9.97 32.30
C GLN A 195 -2.95 9.04 31.76
N LEU A 196 -2.38 9.41 30.63
CA LEU A 196 -1.29 8.71 29.96
C LEU A 196 -0.03 9.58 29.99
N ASN A 197 1.11 8.96 30.22
CA ASN A 197 2.42 9.58 30.17
C ASN A 197 3.01 9.41 28.77
N LYS A 198 3.63 10.46 28.25
CA LYS A 198 4.42 10.37 27.03
C LYS A 198 5.79 9.79 27.36
N LEU A 199 6.23 8.79 26.61
CA LEU A 199 7.54 8.15 26.76
C LEU A 199 8.52 8.85 25.81
N GLU A 200 9.33 9.75 26.35
CA GLU A 200 10.20 10.65 25.56
C GLU A 200 11.31 9.91 24.82
N LYS A 201 11.68 8.70 25.25
CA LYS A 201 12.77 7.93 24.61
C LYS A 201 12.52 7.52 23.15
N PHE A 202 11.27 7.56 22.69
CA PHE A 202 10.89 7.20 21.31
C PHE A 202 10.80 8.41 20.37
N GLU A 203 10.85 9.63 20.92
CA GLU A 203 10.92 10.86 20.14
C GLU A 203 12.29 11.02 19.47
N PRO A 204 12.39 11.71 18.32
CA PRO A 204 11.33 12.39 17.56
C PRO A 204 10.60 11.50 16.52
N HIS A 205 10.80 10.18 16.60
CA HIS A 205 10.37 9.25 15.54
C HIS A 205 8.98 8.66 15.78
N LEU A 206 8.55 8.61 17.04
CA LEU A 206 7.31 7.97 17.47
C LEU A 206 6.81 8.64 18.73
N SER A 207 5.54 9.06 18.73
CA SER A 207 4.87 9.50 19.95
C SER A 207 4.22 8.31 20.64
N PHE A 208 4.80 7.88 21.77
CA PHE A 208 4.24 6.78 22.57
C PHE A 208 3.61 7.32 23.86
N PHE A 209 2.33 7.07 24.06
CA PHE A 209 1.61 7.36 25.30
C PHE A 209 1.25 6.07 26.03
N SER A 210 1.59 5.96 27.32
CA SER A 210 1.38 4.75 28.12
C SER A 210 0.81 5.07 29.51
N LEU A 211 0.15 4.07 30.10
CA LEU A 211 -0.20 4.05 31.53
C LEU A 211 1.02 3.86 32.44
N ASN A 212 2.10 3.29 31.91
CA ASN A 212 3.33 3.11 32.67
C ASN A 212 3.97 4.48 32.95
N THR A 213 4.57 4.61 34.12
CA THR A 213 5.14 5.88 34.60
C THR A 213 6.62 6.02 34.28
N THR A 214 7.27 4.94 33.82
CA THR A 214 8.71 4.87 33.61
C THR A 214 9.04 4.24 32.27
N ASP A 215 10.04 4.80 31.60
CA ASP A 215 10.53 4.36 30.30
C ASP A 215 11.04 2.90 30.30
N GLU A 216 11.31 2.31 31.46
CA GLU A 216 11.94 0.98 31.59
C GLU A 216 11.01 -0.20 31.23
N ASP A 217 9.69 0.00 31.21
CA ASP A 217 8.72 -1.10 31.08
C ASP A 217 8.49 -1.58 29.63
N ILE A 218 8.91 -0.80 28.63
CA ILE A 218 8.62 -1.08 27.21
C ILE A 218 9.90 -0.95 26.40
N ASP A 219 10.61 -2.05 26.18
CA ASP A 219 11.79 -2.06 25.30
C ASP A 219 11.44 -2.64 23.93
N PHE A 220 11.65 -1.84 22.88
CA PHE A 220 11.52 -2.31 21.51
C PHE A 220 12.85 -2.92 21.08
N ASN A 221 12.80 -4.18 20.66
CA ASN A 221 14.01 -4.85 20.22
C ASN A 221 14.56 -4.12 18.98
N ASN A 222 15.88 -4.06 18.88
CA ASN A 222 16.62 -3.53 17.72
C ASN A 222 16.42 -2.03 17.41
N ASN A 223 15.75 -1.25 18.27
CA ASN A 223 15.53 0.19 18.06
C ASN A 223 14.92 0.55 16.68
N TRP A 224 14.06 -0.31 16.13
CA TRP A 224 13.48 -0.15 14.78
C TRP A 224 12.85 1.23 14.55
N HIS A 225 12.24 1.82 15.59
CA HIS A 225 11.60 3.14 15.54
C HIS A 225 12.56 4.24 15.08
N LYS A 226 13.87 4.12 15.32
CA LYS A 226 14.88 5.09 14.88
C LYS A 226 15.09 5.11 13.36
N GLN A 227 14.65 4.07 12.66
CA GLN A 227 14.68 4.00 11.20
C GLN A 227 13.54 4.80 10.57
N LEU A 228 12.47 5.08 11.32
CA LEU A 228 11.38 5.91 10.82
C LEU A 228 11.85 7.35 10.61
N PRO A 229 11.32 8.09 9.62
CA PRO A 229 11.59 9.52 9.51
C PRO A 229 11.18 10.26 10.78
N SER A 230 12.01 11.19 11.26
CA SER A 230 11.59 12.11 12.32
C SER A 230 10.35 12.89 11.88
N ASN A 231 9.43 13.15 12.80
CA ASN A 231 8.18 13.85 12.51
C ASN A 231 7.30 13.15 11.44
N ASN A 232 7.19 11.82 11.50
CA ASN A 232 6.22 11.10 10.67
C ASN A 232 4.77 11.12 11.24
N GLY A 233 4.60 11.46 12.52
CA GLY A 233 3.28 11.53 13.16
C GLY A 233 2.69 10.20 13.63
N LEU A 234 3.45 9.10 13.58
CA LEU A 234 3.06 7.82 14.16
C LEU A 234 2.88 7.97 15.67
N THR A 235 1.69 7.61 16.13
CA THR A 235 1.30 7.67 17.53
C THR A 235 0.83 6.29 18.01
N ILE A 236 1.40 5.84 19.12
CA ILE A 236 0.98 4.64 19.85
C ILE A 236 0.35 5.07 21.17
N VAL A 237 -0.83 4.54 21.48
CA VAL A 237 -1.54 4.79 22.72
C VAL A 237 -1.82 3.47 23.43
N GLN A 238 -1.17 3.27 24.56
CA GLN A 238 -1.41 2.12 25.43
C GLN A 238 -2.30 2.53 26.59
N SER A 239 -3.49 1.93 26.67
CA SER A 239 -4.53 2.29 27.65
C SER A 239 -5.18 1.07 28.29
N ASN A 240 -6.12 1.28 29.22
CA ASN A 240 -6.87 0.20 29.89
C ASN A 240 -7.99 -0.38 29.01
N HIS A 241 -8.08 0.05 27.74
CA HIS A 241 -9.05 -0.48 26.81
C HIS A 241 -8.76 -1.95 26.46
N ARG A 242 -9.78 -2.70 26.06
CA ARG A 242 -9.67 -4.15 25.78
C ARG A 242 -9.40 -4.50 24.33
N GLN A 243 -9.79 -3.64 23.40
CA GLN A 243 -9.62 -3.88 21.97
C GLN A 243 -8.43 -3.10 21.43
N VAL A 244 -7.84 -3.64 20.37
CA VAL A 244 -6.83 -2.98 19.55
C VAL A 244 -7.55 -2.15 18.49
N TYR A 245 -7.15 -0.90 18.33
CA TYR A 245 -7.57 -0.06 17.21
C TYR A 245 -6.36 0.31 16.37
N THR A 246 -6.51 0.26 15.06
CA THR A 246 -5.44 0.56 14.11
C THR A 246 -6.02 1.40 12.99
N ALA A 247 -5.34 2.51 12.71
CA ALA A 247 -5.58 3.35 11.55
C ALA A 247 -4.22 3.89 11.04
N PRO A 248 -4.17 4.50 9.85
CA PRO A 248 -2.93 5.10 9.36
C PRO A 248 -2.28 6.02 10.39
N LEU A 249 -1.06 5.67 10.81
CA LEU A 249 -0.25 6.33 11.82
C LEU A 249 -0.83 6.39 13.25
N LEU A 250 -1.94 5.70 13.58
CA LEU A 250 -2.47 5.64 14.94
C LEU A 250 -2.74 4.20 15.37
N VAL A 251 -2.08 3.77 16.44
CA VAL A 251 -2.27 2.44 17.04
C VAL A 251 -2.67 2.61 18.50
N VAL A 252 -3.82 2.03 18.88
CA VAL A 252 -4.28 2.01 20.26
C VAL A 252 -4.32 0.56 20.73
N ILE A 253 -3.66 0.27 21.86
CA ILE A 253 -3.53 -1.09 22.39
C ILE A 253 -3.87 -1.16 23.88
N PRO A 254 -4.28 -2.35 24.37
CA PRO A 254 -4.36 -2.65 25.79
C PRO A 254 -2.99 -2.58 26.49
N LYS A 255 -3.00 -2.35 27.81
CA LYS A 255 -1.79 -2.34 28.65
C LYS A 255 -0.96 -3.63 28.51
N ASP A 256 -1.61 -4.79 28.54
CA ASP A 256 -0.91 -6.08 28.55
C ASP A 256 -0.69 -6.65 27.13
N TYR A 257 -0.72 -5.79 26.11
CA TYR A 257 -0.54 -6.22 24.72
C TYR A 257 0.89 -6.69 24.46
N ASN A 258 1.03 -7.70 23.61
CA ASN A 258 2.32 -8.30 23.30
C ASN A 258 3.22 -7.29 22.56
N ALA A 259 4.41 -7.01 23.10
CA ALA A 259 5.35 -6.04 22.53
C ALA A 259 5.75 -6.37 21.09
N LYS A 260 5.97 -7.65 20.75
CA LYS A 260 6.32 -8.05 19.37
C LYS A 260 5.17 -7.77 18.40
N LYS A 261 3.93 -8.07 18.80
CA LYS A 261 2.75 -7.73 17.99
C LYS A 261 2.55 -6.22 17.87
N LEU A 262 2.89 -5.44 18.90
CA LEU A 262 2.85 -3.98 18.85
C LEU A 262 3.82 -3.42 17.80
N GLU A 263 5.07 -3.91 17.78
CA GLU A 263 6.07 -3.49 16.78
C GLU A 263 5.56 -3.73 15.34
N GLU A 264 4.95 -4.90 15.11
CA GLU A 264 4.35 -5.26 13.81
C GLU A 264 3.23 -4.29 13.43
N LEU A 265 2.27 -4.05 14.33
CA LEU A 265 1.16 -3.12 14.11
C LEU A 265 1.62 -1.69 13.88
N ALA A 266 2.65 -1.24 14.58
CA ALA A 266 3.17 0.13 14.45
C ALA A 266 3.77 0.36 13.06
N ILE A 267 4.52 -0.62 12.54
CA ILE A 267 5.05 -0.56 11.17
C ILE A 267 3.93 -0.68 10.15
N GLN A 268 2.95 -1.56 10.36
CA GLN A 268 1.80 -1.67 9.46
C GLN A 268 1.02 -0.36 9.38
N ALA A 269 0.73 0.29 10.52
CA ALA A 269 0.06 1.59 10.56
C ALA A 269 0.86 2.68 9.84
N TYR A 270 2.19 2.61 9.89
CA TYR A 270 3.06 3.48 9.11
C TYR A 270 2.93 3.20 7.60
N LEU A 271 3.03 1.93 7.20
CA LEU A 271 2.92 1.52 5.79
C LEU A 271 1.54 1.82 5.20
N GLN A 272 0.46 1.66 5.96
CA GLN A 272 -0.90 2.02 5.53
C GLN A 272 -1.05 3.50 5.15
N ASN A 273 -0.19 4.39 5.67
CA ASN A 273 -0.24 5.80 5.30
C ASN A 273 0.54 6.11 4.02
N TYR A 274 1.68 5.44 3.78
CA TYR A 274 2.61 5.81 2.71
C TYR A 274 2.73 4.80 1.57
N LYS A 275 2.28 3.56 1.78
CA LYS A 275 2.44 2.38 0.90
C LYS A 275 1.27 1.42 1.15
N ARG A 276 0.01 1.85 1.02
CA ARG A 276 -1.17 1.00 1.25
C ARG A 276 -1.38 0.01 0.10
N PRO A 277 -1.99 -1.17 0.35
CA PRO A 277 -2.38 -2.06 -0.73
C PRO A 277 -3.44 -1.41 -1.63
N LYS A 278 -3.33 -1.62 -2.93
CA LYS A 278 -4.33 -1.15 -3.90
C LYS A 278 -5.63 -1.97 -3.88
N SER A 279 -5.59 -3.23 -3.43
CA SER A 279 -6.78 -4.09 -3.26
C SER A 279 -6.81 -4.73 -1.88
N HIS A 280 -8.01 -4.92 -1.33
CA HIS A 280 -8.24 -5.66 -0.10
C HIS A 280 -7.97 -7.17 -0.27
N ASP A 281 -8.06 -7.69 -1.49
CA ASP A 281 -7.90 -9.15 -1.77
C ASP A 281 -6.54 -9.69 -1.32
N TYR A 282 -5.52 -8.84 -1.34
CA TYR A 282 -4.15 -9.18 -0.96
C TYR A 282 -3.58 -8.29 0.16
N GLU A 283 -4.44 -7.57 0.88
CA GLU A 283 -4.01 -6.71 2.00
C GLU A 283 -3.22 -7.50 3.05
N TRP A 284 -3.55 -8.78 3.26
CA TRP A 284 -2.84 -9.66 4.19
C TRP A 284 -1.33 -9.79 3.89
N VAL A 285 -0.89 -9.62 2.63
CA VAL A 285 0.53 -9.65 2.25
C VAL A 285 1.32 -8.54 2.95
N TRP A 286 0.68 -7.43 3.33
CA TRP A 286 1.33 -6.35 4.07
C TRP A 286 1.78 -6.76 5.46
N ASN A 287 1.22 -7.84 6.02
CA ASN A 287 1.67 -8.40 7.30
C ASN A 287 3.08 -9.01 7.22
N VAL A 288 3.56 -9.31 6.02
CA VAL A 288 4.91 -9.82 5.75
C VAL A 288 5.95 -8.70 5.81
N LEU A 289 5.61 -7.49 5.36
CA LEU A 289 6.56 -6.39 5.15
C LEU A 289 7.29 -5.90 6.42
N PRO A 290 6.66 -5.85 7.62
CA PRO A 290 7.36 -5.51 8.85
C PRO A 290 8.58 -6.38 9.14
N SER A 291 8.66 -7.61 8.59
CA SER A 291 9.81 -8.49 8.80
C SER A 291 11.13 -7.87 8.34
N PHE A 292 11.12 -7.03 7.30
CA PHE A 292 12.32 -6.35 6.81
C PHE A 292 12.85 -5.30 7.79
N ILE A 293 11.95 -4.58 8.48
CA ILE A 293 12.33 -3.51 9.41
C ILE A 293 12.67 -4.08 10.80
N LEU A 294 11.97 -5.14 11.21
CA LEU A 294 12.17 -5.79 12.52
C LEU A 294 13.26 -6.89 12.50
N ASP A 295 13.73 -7.29 11.33
CA ASP A 295 14.67 -8.41 11.08
C ASP A 295 14.26 -9.70 11.81
N ARG A 296 12.96 -10.00 11.78
CA ARG A 296 12.38 -11.25 12.29
C ARG A 296 11.11 -11.60 11.54
N PRO A 297 10.70 -12.87 11.46
CA PRO A 297 9.43 -13.24 10.84
C PRO A 297 8.23 -12.57 11.52
N THR A 298 7.24 -12.16 10.73
CA THR A 298 6.02 -11.48 11.16
C THR A 298 4.79 -12.14 10.57
N GLY A 299 3.61 -11.82 11.11
CA GLY A 299 2.35 -12.41 10.66
C GLY A 299 2.09 -13.84 11.17
N GLU A 300 1.03 -14.45 10.63
CA GLU A 300 0.55 -15.78 11.01
C GLU A 300 0.29 -16.67 9.77
N GLY A 301 0.37 -18.00 9.93
CA GLY A 301 0.11 -18.95 8.84
C GLY A 301 1.06 -18.81 7.64
N LYS A 302 0.54 -18.49 6.46
CA LYS A 302 1.35 -18.30 5.24
C LYS A 302 2.25 -17.07 5.30
N GLU A 303 1.86 -16.04 6.05
CA GLU A 303 2.64 -14.81 6.20
C GLU A 303 4.00 -15.09 6.83
N ILE A 304 4.03 -15.92 7.88
CA ILE A 304 5.27 -16.25 8.58
C ILE A 304 6.21 -17.11 7.72
N GLU A 305 5.67 -17.94 6.83
CA GLU A 305 6.45 -18.70 5.84
C GLU A 305 7.09 -17.74 4.83
N MET A 306 6.31 -16.79 4.30
CA MET A 306 6.82 -15.76 3.40
C MET A 306 7.89 -14.89 4.05
N SER A 307 7.69 -14.42 5.28
CA SER A 307 8.70 -13.62 5.99
C SER A 307 9.98 -14.41 6.24
N LYS A 308 9.88 -15.70 6.60
CA LYS A 308 11.07 -16.56 6.78
C LYS A 308 11.83 -16.75 5.48
N GLU A 309 11.12 -16.99 4.38
CA GLU A 309 11.72 -17.16 3.06
C GLU A 309 12.48 -15.90 2.63
N LEU A 310 11.86 -14.72 2.77
CA LEU A 310 12.50 -13.45 2.42
C LEU A 310 13.71 -13.17 3.32
N LEU A 311 13.59 -13.38 4.64
CA LEU A 311 14.69 -13.13 5.58
C LEU A 311 15.86 -14.12 5.43
N GLY A 312 15.57 -15.36 5.04
CA GLY A 312 16.56 -16.42 4.90
C GLY A 312 17.31 -16.41 3.56
N ASN A 313 16.66 -15.98 2.48
CA ASN A 313 17.20 -16.09 1.13
C ASN A 313 17.64 -14.75 0.50
N LEU A 314 17.35 -13.62 1.14
CA LEU A 314 17.85 -12.32 0.70
C LEU A 314 19.14 -11.94 1.43
N ARG A 315 20.08 -11.35 0.68
CA ARG A 315 21.31 -10.80 1.25
C ARG A 315 20.99 -9.60 2.17
N PRO A 316 21.77 -9.36 3.24
CA PRO A 316 21.54 -8.24 4.16
C PRO A 316 21.39 -6.89 3.46
N GLU A 317 22.21 -6.60 2.46
CA GLU A 317 22.18 -5.32 1.75
C GLU A 317 20.88 -5.11 0.97
N ILE A 318 20.26 -6.19 0.50
CA ILE A 318 18.96 -6.16 -0.18
C ILE A 318 17.85 -5.93 0.83
N LYS A 319 17.90 -6.59 1.99
CA LYS A 319 16.93 -6.39 3.07
C LYS A 319 16.93 -4.94 3.54
N ASP A 320 18.10 -4.37 3.79
CA ASP A 320 18.25 -2.98 4.24
C ASP A 320 17.78 -1.97 3.19
N ALA A 321 18.09 -2.21 1.90
CA ALA A 321 17.63 -1.37 0.81
C ALA A 321 16.11 -1.44 0.62
N PHE A 322 15.51 -2.62 0.77
CA PHE A 322 14.06 -2.80 0.68
C PHE A 322 13.34 -2.19 1.89
N ALA A 323 13.87 -2.36 3.11
CA ALA A 323 13.39 -1.67 4.31
C ALA A 323 13.44 -0.15 4.14
N SER A 324 14.55 0.38 3.61
CA SER A 324 14.68 1.83 3.33
C SER A 324 13.66 2.33 2.31
N TRP A 325 13.34 1.51 1.29
CA TRP A 325 12.29 1.83 0.33
C TRP A 325 10.90 1.84 0.97
N LEU A 326 10.59 0.86 1.83
CA LEU A 326 9.34 0.78 2.58
C LEU A 326 9.14 2.00 3.50
N LEU A 327 10.22 2.49 4.12
CA LEU A 327 10.19 3.65 5.03
C LEU A 327 10.29 5.00 4.31
N LYS A 328 10.40 5.02 2.99
CA LYS A 328 10.47 6.27 2.22
C LYS A 328 9.08 6.86 2.06
N GLN A 329 8.90 8.07 2.59
CA GLN A 329 7.74 8.92 2.28
C GLN A 329 7.82 9.34 0.81
N ASN A 330 7.12 8.62 -0.08
CA ASN A 330 7.04 8.95 -1.49
C ASN A 330 5.59 9.26 -1.85
N GLN A 331 5.34 10.50 -2.28
CA GLN A 331 4.03 11.07 -2.54
C GLN A 331 3.36 10.50 -3.79
N ASP A 332 4.14 10.01 -4.76
CA ASP A 332 3.62 9.55 -6.06
C ASP A 332 3.07 8.10 -6.04
N MET A 333 3.25 7.36 -4.95
CA MET A 333 2.89 5.94 -4.86
C MET A 333 2.34 5.60 -3.46
N THR A 334 1.19 6.18 -3.11
CA THR A 334 0.48 5.85 -1.87
C THR A 334 -0.17 4.48 -1.94
N GLU A 335 -0.65 4.06 -3.11
CA GLU A 335 -1.17 2.72 -3.37
C GLU A 335 -0.15 1.87 -4.12
N ILE A 336 0.05 0.63 -3.66
CA ILE A 336 1.03 -0.31 -4.19
C ILE A 336 0.35 -1.64 -4.53
N THR A 337 0.71 -2.19 -5.67
CA THR A 337 0.34 -3.52 -6.16
C THR A 337 1.41 -4.56 -5.82
N LEU A 338 1.04 -5.84 -5.83
CA LEU A 338 2.01 -6.93 -5.65
C LEU A 338 3.11 -6.92 -6.73
N ALA A 339 2.75 -6.60 -7.98
CA ALA A 339 3.69 -6.46 -9.08
C ALA A 339 4.73 -5.34 -8.84
N GLU A 340 4.35 -4.26 -8.15
CA GLU A 340 5.28 -3.19 -7.79
C GLU A 340 6.22 -3.59 -6.65
N LEU A 341 5.75 -4.39 -5.67
CA LEU A 341 6.62 -5.00 -4.67
C LEU A 341 7.65 -5.93 -5.34
N ASP A 342 7.20 -6.79 -6.26
CA ASP A 342 8.06 -7.70 -7.02
C ASP A 342 9.03 -6.95 -7.94
N LYS A 343 8.59 -5.86 -8.58
CA LYS A 343 9.46 -5.00 -9.37
C LYS A 343 10.55 -4.39 -8.51
N GLN A 344 10.20 -3.83 -7.36
CA GLN A 344 11.17 -3.23 -6.45
C GLN A 344 12.19 -4.26 -5.95
N LEU A 345 11.72 -5.45 -5.55
CA LEU A 345 12.61 -6.53 -5.13
C LEU A 345 13.51 -7.00 -6.27
N SER A 346 12.95 -7.09 -7.48
CA SER A 346 13.68 -7.49 -8.69
C SER A 346 14.80 -6.52 -9.05
N GLU A 347 14.54 -5.22 -8.95
CA GLU A 347 15.52 -4.17 -9.21
C GLU A 347 16.68 -4.23 -8.22
N LEU A 348 16.39 -4.39 -6.92
CA LEU A 348 17.42 -4.53 -5.89
C LEU A 348 18.25 -5.81 -6.09
N CYS A 349 17.61 -6.93 -6.43
CA CYS A 349 18.30 -8.20 -6.69
C CYS A 349 19.01 -8.24 -8.05
N SER A 350 18.74 -7.30 -8.96
CA SER A 350 19.14 -7.37 -10.39
C SER A 350 18.67 -8.65 -11.10
N LEU A 351 17.61 -9.28 -10.58
CA LEU A 351 17.05 -10.54 -11.05
C LEU A 351 15.54 -10.47 -10.93
N LYS A 352 14.80 -10.87 -11.97
CA LYS A 352 13.33 -10.79 -11.95
C LYS A 352 12.75 -11.82 -10.99
N THR A 353 11.84 -11.42 -10.11
CA THR A 353 11.03 -12.31 -9.26
C THR A 353 9.54 -11.95 -9.40
N LEU A 354 8.68 -12.87 -8.98
CA LEU A 354 7.21 -12.74 -8.93
C LEU A 354 6.69 -13.28 -7.58
N PHE A 355 7.49 -13.12 -6.53
CA PHE A 355 7.26 -13.75 -5.24
C PHE A 355 5.95 -13.29 -4.59
N PHE A 356 5.68 -11.98 -4.61
CA PHE A 356 4.47 -11.43 -4.01
C PHE A 356 3.24 -11.78 -4.87
N GLU A 357 3.31 -11.61 -6.19
CA GLU A 357 2.22 -11.98 -7.11
C GLU A 357 1.88 -13.48 -7.02
N LYS A 358 2.89 -14.37 -6.95
CA LYS A 358 2.67 -15.82 -6.81
C LYS A 358 2.11 -16.22 -5.45
N ASN A 359 2.20 -15.35 -4.46
CA ASN A 359 1.63 -15.54 -3.13
C ASN A 359 0.45 -14.61 -2.85
N GLU A 360 -0.24 -14.08 -3.86
CA GLU A 360 -1.40 -13.19 -3.69
C GLU A 360 -2.52 -13.81 -2.83
N SER A 361 -2.85 -15.08 -3.08
CA SER A 361 -3.91 -15.79 -2.39
C SER A 361 -3.41 -16.42 -1.08
N GLN A 362 -4.11 -16.13 0.02
CA GLN A 362 -3.82 -16.70 1.34
C GLN A 362 -4.09 -18.22 1.40
N THR A 363 -5.00 -18.72 0.57
CA THR A 363 -5.42 -20.13 0.56
C THR A 363 -4.60 -21.01 -0.37
N ASN A 364 -3.96 -20.42 -1.39
CA ASN A 364 -3.11 -21.17 -2.30
C ASN A 364 -1.84 -21.62 -1.59
N SER A 365 -1.24 -22.73 -2.04
CA SER A 365 0.03 -23.21 -1.53
C SER A 365 1.10 -22.12 -1.56
N PHE A 366 2.00 -22.17 -0.58
CA PHE A 366 3.15 -21.27 -0.52
C PHE A 366 4.08 -21.48 -1.73
N VAL A 367 4.49 -20.38 -2.36
CA VAL A 367 5.46 -20.38 -3.45
C VAL A 367 6.77 -19.75 -2.94
N PRO A 368 7.90 -20.47 -2.94
CA PRO A 368 9.17 -19.95 -2.42
C PRO A 368 9.76 -18.85 -3.31
N LEU A 369 10.76 -18.14 -2.79
CA LEU A 369 11.45 -17.11 -3.56
C LEU A 369 12.33 -17.77 -4.61
N TYR A 370 12.08 -17.42 -5.88
CA TYR A 370 12.94 -17.80 -6.99
C TYR A 370 13.06 -16.62 -7.96
N TYR A 371 14.07 -16.71 -8.82
CA TYR A 371 14.37 -15.71 -9.83
C TYR A 371 14.21 -16.29 -11.23
N ILE A 372 13.68 -15.49 -12.14
CA ILE A 372 13.50 -15.87 -13.55
C ILE A 372 14.82 -15.63 -14.29
N ASP A 373 15.36 -16.68 -14.89
CA ASP A 373 16.46 -16.58 -15.83
C ASP A 373 15.90 -16.31 -17.23
N LYS A 374 16.23 -15.13 -17.78
CA LYS A 374 15.71 -14.67 -19.07
C LYS A 374 16.51 -15.21 -20.26
N ARG A 375 17.59 -15.95 -20.02
CA ARG A 375 18.41 -16.51 -21.09
C ARG A 375 17.64 -17.61 -21.80
N ASN A 376 17.64 -17.58 -23.13
CA ASN A 376 17.05 -18.65 -23.92
C ASN A 376 17.81 -19.96 -23.69
N VAL A 377 17.07 -21.07 -23.70
CA VAL A 377 17.63 -22.42 -23.55
C VAL A 377 17.75 -23.04 -24.93
N PHE A 378 18.88 -23.68 -25.22
CA PHE A 378 19.19 -24.30 -26.51
C PHE A 378 19.52 -25.78 -26.32
N TYR A 379 19.15 -26.62 -27.29
CA TYR A 379 19.63 -27.99 -27.42
C TYR A 379 20.29 -28.13 -28.80
N GLY A 380 21.60 -28.34 -28.82
CA GLY A 380 22.39 -28.17 -30.05
C GLY A 380 22.29 -26.73 -30.56
N ASP A 381 21.89 -26.55 -31.83
CA ASP A 381 21.70 -25.24 -32.47
C ASP A 381 20.24 -24.75 -32.47
N LYS A 382 19.33 -25.48 -31.79
CA LYS A 382 17.90 -25.18 -31.77
C LYS A 382 17.48 -24.60 -30.41
N GLU A 383 16.75 -23.50 -30.44
CA GLU A 383 16.12 -22.95 -29.25
C GLU A 383 15.00 -23.88 -28.76
N VAL A 384 15.02 -24.16 -27.46
CA VAL A 384 14.05 -24.98 -26.75
C VAL A 384 12.86 -24.10 -26.38
N SER A 385 11.68 -24.45 -26.89
CA SER A 385 10.45 -23.75 -26.51
C SER A 385 9.96 -24.28 -25.17
N LEU A 386 10.21 -23.50 -24.12
CA LEU A 386 9.71 -23.76 -22.77
C LEU A 386 8.39 -22.99 -22.57
N LYS A 387 7.37 -23.63 -22.00
CA LYS A 387 6.13 -22.95 -21.58
C LYS A 387 6.34 -22.01 -20.39
N GLY A 388 7.45 -22.17 -19.68
CA GLY A 388 7.94 -21.28 -18.62
C GLY A 388 9.39 -20.87 -18.88
N ASN A 389 10.00 -20.18 -17.92
CA ASN A 389 11.44 -19.86 -17.98
C ASN A 389 12.23 -20.85 -17.12
N ALA A 390 13.52 -20.98 -17.39
CA ALA A 390 14.44 -21.50 -16.38
C ALA A 390 14.42 -20.54 -15.17
N VAL A 391 14.59 -21.09 -13.98
CA VAL A 391 14.54 -20.33 -12.73
C VAL A 391 15.75 -20.63 -11.86
N ILE A 392 16.13 -19.66 -11.04
CA ILE A 392 17.22 -19.79 -10.07
C ILE A 392 16.60 -19.74 -8.68
N LYS A 393 16.79 -20.81 -7.91
CA LYS A 393 16.36 -20.90 -6.51
C LYS A 393 17.53 -21.40 -5.67
N ASN A 394 17.88 -20.69 -4.60
CA ASN A 394 19.01 -21.05 -3.73
C ASN A 394 20.33 -21.31 -4.51
N ASN A 395 20.60 -20.47 -5.52
CA ASN A 395 21.70 -20.60 -6.48
C ASN A 395 21.69 -21.84 -7.39
N ASN A 396 20.64 -22.66 -7.34
CA ASN A 396 20.45 -23.78 -8.26
C ASN A 396 19.62 -23.35 -9.46
N LEU A 397 20.13 -23.64 -10.66
CA LEU A 397 19.39 -23.45 -11.90
C LEU A 397 18.44 -24.64 -12.10
N LEU A 398 17.17 -24.32 -12.33
CA LEU A 398 16.07 -25.24 -12.46
C LEU A 398 15.36 -25.00 -13.80
N PHE A 399 14.98 -26.07 -14.48
CA PHE A 399 14.33 -26.03 -15.78
C PHE A 399 12.95 -26.67 -15.72
N PRO A 400 11.93 -26.16 -16.44
CA PRO A 400 10.62 -26.82 -16.52
C PRO A 400 10.76 -28.27 -16.96
N PHE A 401 10.36 -29.21 -16.10
CA PHE A 401 10.77 -30.61 -16.19
C PHE A 401 10.34 -31.26 -17.51
N ARG A 402 9.04 -31.23 -17.82
CA ARG A 402 8.49 -31.92 -19.00
C ARG A 402 9.01 -31.29 -20.29
N GLU A 403 8.91 -29.97 -20.40
CA GLU A 403 9.27 -29.23 -21.60
C GLU A 403 10.75 -29.38 -21.92
N THR A 404 11.62 -29.30 -20.92
CA THR A 404 13.08 -29.46 -21.13
C THR A 404 13.40 -30.86 -21.63
N LEU A 405 12.79 -31.90 -21.06
CA LEU A 405 13.09 -33.28 -21.44
C LEU A 405 12.51 -33.66 -22.81
N GLU A 406 11.26 -33.30 -23.09
CA GLU A 406 10.64 -33.58 -24.39
C GLU A 406 11.39 -32.87 -25.53
N ASN A 407 11.88 -31.65 -25.32
CA ASN A 407 12.69 -30.94 -26.32
C ASN A 407 14.13 -31.46 -26.47
N THR A 408 14.64 -32.20 -25.49
CA THR A 408 15.98 -32.83 -25.53
C THR A 408 15.94 -34.32 -25.92
N GLY A 409 14.78 -34.77 -26.44
CA GLY A 409 14.61 -36.10 -27.03
C GLY A 409 14.29 -37.20 -26.03
N PHE A 410 13.79 -36.85 -24.84
CA PHE A 410 13.25 -37.81 -23.87
C PHE A 410 11.73 -37.92 -23.99
N GLU A 411 11.18 -39.09 -23.72
CA GLU A 411 9.75 -39.29 -23.50
C GLU A 411 9.47 -39.23 -21.99
N VAL A 412 8.45 -38.46 -21.59
CA VAL A 412 8.08 -38.26 -20.17
C VAL A 412 6.65 -38.76 -19.90
N ASN A 413 6.54 -39.85 -19.17
CA ASN A 413 5.26 -40.49 -18.83
C ASN A 413 4.97 -40.36 -17.33
N LEU A 414 3.75 -39.94 -16.97
CA LEU A 414 3.30 -39.92 -15.57
C LEU A 414 2.67 -41.28 -15.24
N ILE A 415 3.20 -41.95 -14.23
CA ILE A 415 2.61 -43.15 -13.62
C ILE A 415 1.67 -42.67 -12.51
N THR A 416 0.42 -42.37 -12.89
CA THR A 416 -0.55 -41.66 -12.06
C THR A 416 -0.80 -42.34 -10.72
N ASP A 417 -0.88 -43.68 -10.71
CA ASP A 417 -1.18 -44.46 -9.50
C ASP A 417 -0.06 -44.42 -8.44
N GLN A 418 1.14 -43.94 -8.79
CA GLN A 418 2.31 -43.94 -7.92
C GLN A 418 2.97 -42.56 -7.78
N ASN A 419 2.40 -41.52 -8.38
CA ASN A 419 2.98 -40.17 -8.42
C ASN A 419 4.45 -40.15 -8.87
N LYS A 420 4.77 -40.99 -9.87
CA LYS A 420 6.13 -41.17 -10.41
C LYS A 420 6.20 -40.76 -11.86
N TYR A 421 7.34 -40.22 -12.26
CA TYR A 421 7.66 -39.93 -13.64
C TYR A 421 8.61 -40.96 -14.20
N GLU A 422 8.20 -41.60 -15.28
CA GLU A 422 9.06 -42.42 -16.12
C GLU A 422 9.64 -41.57 -17.24
N ILE A 423 10.95 -41.64 -17.39
CA ILE A 423 11.71 -40.92 -18.42
C ILE A 423 12.42 -41.97 -19.29
N ILE A 424 12.28 -41.86 -20.61
CA ILE A 424 12.86 -42.81 -21.57
C ILE A 424 13.66 -42.04 -22.62
N LYS A 425 14.87 -42.51 -22.92
CA LYS A 425 15.65 -42.05 -24.09
C LYS A 425 16.48 -43.19 -24.65
N ALA A 426 16.23 -43.52 -25.91
CA ALA A 426 16.73 -44.75 -26.54
C ALA A 426 16.37 -45.99 -25.70
N GLU A 427 17.35 -46.74 -25.22
CA GLU A 427 17.14 -47.95 -24.40
C GLU A 427 17.20 -47.68 -22.88
N ASN A 428 17.50 -46.43 -22.47
CA ASN A 428 17.62 -46.09 -21.06
C ASN A 428 16.28 -45.63 -20.49
N ARG A 429 16.00 -46.09 -19.26
CA ARG A 429 14.79 -45.78 -18.50
C ARG A 429 15.16 -45.31 -17.10
N TRP A 430 14.57 -44.19 -16.68
CA TRP A 430 14.69 -43.65 -15.34
C TRP A 430 13.30 -43.49 -14.72
N ILE A 431 13.19 -43.68 -13.41
CA ILE A 431 11.96 -43.46 -12.66
C ILE A 431 12.27 -42.51 -11.52
N PHE A 432 11.59 -41.38 -11.49
CA PHE A 432 11.69 -40.39 -10.43
C PHE A 432 10.38 -40.33 -9.65
N SER A 433 10.49 -40.17 -8.35
CA SER A 433 9.36 -40.03 -7.43
C SER A 433 9.36 -38.61 -6.89
N LEU A 434 8.17 -38.02 -6.79
CA LEU A 434 8.00 -36.71 -6.15
C LEU A 434 8.13 -36.79 -4.62
N GLU A 435 7.88 -37.96 -4.05
CA GLU A 435 7.78 -38.16 -2.59
C GLU A 435 9.01 -38.82 -1.97
N ASP A 436 9.82 -39.53 -2.78
CA ASP A 436 11.02 -40.18 -2.27
C ASP A 436 12.11 -39.12 -2.04
N GLY A 437 12.37 -38.80 -0.77
CA GLY A 437 13.43 -37.91 -0.28
C GLY A 437 14.86 -38.42 -0.53
N ALA A 438 15.11 -39.06 -1.68
CA ALA A 438 16.44 -39.36 -2.17
C ALA A 438 17.20 -38.02 -2.27
N ASN A 439 18.36 -37.93 -1.62
CA ASN A 439 19.18 -36.74 -1.65
C ASN A 439 20.42 -37.00 -2.52
N PRO A 440 20.64 -36.24 -3.61
CA PRO A 440 19.82 -35.13 -4.11
C PRO A 440 18.62 -35.59 -4.94
N ASN A 441 17.43 -35.02 -4.70
CA ASN A 441 16.26 -35.21 -5.55
C ASN A 441 16.42 -34.26 -6.75
N PRO A 442 16.50 -34.76 -7.99
CA PRO A 442 16.70 -33.89 -9.14
C PRO A 442 15.44 -33.10 -9.48
N LEU A 443 14.27 -33.49 -8.97
CA LEU A 443 12.99 -32.84 -9.22
C LEU A 443 12.57 -31.95 -8.07
N GLU A 444 12.01 -30.79 -8.41
CA GLU A 444 11.56 -29.81 -7.43
C GLU A 444 10.23 -29.19 -7.86
N LEU A 445 9.24 -29.18 -6.96
CA LEU A 445 7.97 -28.52 -7.17
C LEU A 445 8.05 -27.06 -6.69
N ILE A 446 7.70 -26.12 -7.57
CA ILE A 446 7.59 -24.69 -7.24
C ILE A 446 6.16 -24.24 -7.55
N GLY A 447 5.36 -24.07 -6.50
CA GLY A 447 3.92 -23.91 -6.65
C GLY A 447 3.30 -25.18 -7.22
N GLU A 448 2.75 -25.10 -8.43
CA GLU A 448 2.17 -26.24 -9.16
C GLU A 448 3.07 -26.76 -10.29
N ASP A 449 4.17 -26.05 -10.57
CA ASP A 449 5.06 -26.34 -11.68
C ASP A 449 6.22 -27.25 -11.22
N LEU A 450 6.50 -28.29 -12.01
CA LEU A 450 7.57 -29.24 -11.73
C LEU A 450 8.84 -28.86 -12.51
N TYR A 451 9.96 -28.79 -11.80
CA TYR A 451 11.26 -28.45 -12.35
C TYR A 451 12.26 -29.59 -12.18
N ILE A 452 13.30 -29.60 -13.02
CA ILE A 452 14.50 -30.41 -12.87
C ILE A 452 15.72 -29.52 -12.67
N SER A 453 16.54 -29.88 -11.70
CA SER A 453 17.80 -29.18 -11.42
C SER A 453 18.86 -29.42 -12.49
N GLU A 454 19.79 -28.47 -12.60
CA GLU A 454 21.02 -28.59 -13.39
C GLU A 454 21.76 -29.90 -13.05
N ASN A 455 21.99 -30.18 -11.76
CA ASN A 455 22.58 -31.44 -11.32
C ASN A 455 21.74 -32.66 -11.75
N GLY A 456 20.41 -32.52 -11.77
CA GLY A 456 19.50 -33.54 -12.27
C GLY A 456 19.76 -33.92 -13.73
N LEU A 457 19.93 -32.91 -14.58
CA LEU A 457 20.25 -33.08 -15.99
C LEU A 457 21.65 -33.69 -16.17
N GLU A 458 22.64 -33.18 -15.46
CA GLU A 458 24.05 -33.59 -15.63
C GLU A 458 24.34 -34.97 -15.02
N GLU A 459 23.92 -35.22 -13.78
CA GLU A 459 24.28 -36.43 -13.06
C GLU A 459 23.44 -37.63 -13.46
N PHE A 460 22.13 -37.46 -13.61
CA PHE A 460 21.22 -38.59 -13.86
C PHE A 460 20.96 -38.81 -15.35
N LEU A 461 20.75 -37.71 -16.09
CA LEU A 461 20.35 -37.77 -17.51
C LEU A 461 21.52 -37.55 -18.47
N LYS A 462 22.73 -37.30 -17.94
CA LYS A 462 23.97 -37.11 -18.71
C LYS A 462 23.85 -36.04 -19.79
N THR A 463 23.09 -34.98 -19.49
CA THR A 463 22.91 -33.80 -20.34
C THR A 463 23.73 -32.66 -19.74
N GLU A 464 24.76 -32.20 -20.44
CA GLU A 464 25.67 -31.13 -19.97
C GLU A 464 24.97 -29.76 -20.04
N VAL A 465 25.12 -28.92 -19.00
CA VAL A 465 24.51 -27.59 -18.94
C VAL A 465 25.59 -26.49 -19.05
N ILE A 466 25.72 -25.90 -20.23
CA ILE A 466 26.71 -24.84 -20.49
C ILE A 466 26.04 -23.46 -20.39
N LYS A 467 26.37 -22.73 -19.34
CA LYS A 467 25.87 -21.37 -19.07
C LYS A 467 26.73 -20.32 -19.80
N ARG A 468 26.12 -19.51 -20.68
CA ARG A 468 26.74 -18.34 -21.32
C ARG A 468 25.88 -17.09 -21.11
N ASN A 469 26.39 -15.93 -21.49
CA ASN A 469 25.62 -14.68 -21.46
C ASN A 469 24.48 -14.70 -22.49
N GLU A 470 24.74 -15.30 -23.66
CA GLU A 470 23.84 -15.36 -24.82
C GLU A 470 22.70 -16.38 -24.63
N GLY A 471 22.86 -17.34 -23.72
CA GLY A 471 21.97 -18.48 -23.59
C GLY A 471 22.49 -19.58 -22.67
N ILE A 472 21.62 -20.54 -22.37
CA ILE A 472 21.95 -21.78 -21.66
C ILE A 472 21.88 -22.93 -22.68
N TYR A 473 22.94 -23.71 -22.80
CA TYR A 473 23.04 -24.77 -23.81
C TYR A 473 23.04 -26.14 -23.14
N LEU A 474 22.08 -26.98 -23.52
CA LEU A 474 21.97 -28.38 -23.13
C LEU A 474 22.65 -29.24 -24.20
N ARG A 475 23.50 -30.20 -23.81
CA ARG A 475 24.22 -31.09 -24.75
C ARG A 475 24.13 -32.56 -24.37
#